data_AF-A0A7J8NT52-F1
#
_entry.id   AF-A0A7J8NT52-F1
#
_cell.length_a   1.000
_cell.length_b   1.000
_cell.length_c   1.000
_cell.angle_alpha   90.00
_cell.angle_beta   90.00
_cell.angle_gamma   90.00
#
_symmetry.space_group_name_H-M   'P 1'
#
loop_
_entity.id
_entity.type
_entity.pdbx_description
1 polymer ?
#
loop_
_entity_poly.entity_id
_entity_poly.type
_entity_poly.pdbx_seq_one_letter_code
_entity_poly.pdbx_strand_id
1 'polypeptide(L)'
;MAIRPPGAVATKVSPVEKETPIEKLKSELLSVTSSNEWDEKAGFDINENESTVSITVVGASGDLAKKKIFPALFALYYEGCLPKHFTVYGYARSKMTDAELRNMVSKTLTCRIDKRENCGEKMEEFLKRCFYHSGQYDSEENFAQLDKKLKEHEGGKVSNRLFYLSIPPNIFIDAVKCASSSASSGNGWTRVIVEKPFGRDSDSSAALTKALKQYLTEDQIFRIDHYLGKELVENLSVLRFSNLIFEPLWSRQYIRNVQLIFSEDFGTEGRG
;
A
#
# COMPACT_ATOMS: atom_id res chain seq x y z
N MET A 1 -73.87 -22.24 63.73
CA MET A 1 -74.21 -20.82 63.92
C MET A 1 -72.93 -20.02 63.66
N ALA A 2 -73.00 -18.95 62.85
CA ALA A 2 -71.91 -18.04 62.38
C ALA A 2 -70.89 -18.70 61.40
N ILE A 3 -70.68 -18.31 60.13
CA ILE A 3 -70.51 -17.04 59.38
C ILE A 3 -69.17 -16.31 59.64
N ARG A 4 -68.17 -16.65 58.78
CA ARG A 4 -67.15 -15.83 58.02
C ARG A 4 -66.27 -14.77 58.75
N PRO A 5 -65.13 -14.26 58.19
CA PRO A 5 -64.45 -14.50 56.89
C PRO A 5 -62.88 -14.51 57.00
N PRO A 6 -62.05 -14.13 55.99
CA PRO A 6 -61.60 -14.99 54.88
C PRO A 6 -60.07 -14.97 54.58
N GLY A 7 -59.61 -15.97 53.82
CA GLY A 7 -58.75 -15.75 52.64
C GLY A 7 -57.23 -15.69 52.80
N ALA A 8 -56.55 -16.72 52.30
CA ALA A 8 -55.35 -16.57 51.45
C ALA A 8 -55.13 -17.88 50.67
N VAL A 9 -55.20 -17.79 49.33
CA VAL A 9 -54.93 -18.88 48.40
C VAL A 9 -53.42 -18.95 48.18
N ALA A 10 -52.84 -20.14 48.31
CA ALA A 10 -51.43 -20.37 48.03
C ALA A 10 -51.18 -20.45 46.51
N THR A 11 -50.46 -19.46 45.97
CA THR A 11 -49.99 -19.46 44.59
C THR A 11 -48.57 -20.05 44.55
N LYS A 12 -48.34 -21.03 43.68
CA LYS A 12 -47.01 -21.60 43.40
C LYS A 12 -46.06 -20.51 42.89
N VAL A 13 -44.92 -20.36 43.56
CA VAL A 13 -43.79 -19.54 43.10
C VAL A 13 -42.91 -20.42 42.21
N SER A 14 -42.88 -20.13 40.91
CA SER A 14 -41.83 -20.60 40.01
C SER A 14 -40.57 -19.74 40.22
N PRO A 15 -39.35 -20.30 40.15
CA PRO A 15 -38.14 -19.53 40.36
C PRO A 15 -37.94 -18.55 39.21
N VAL A 16 -37.77 -17.26 39.54
CA VAL A 16 -37.24 -16.26 38.60
C VAL A 16 -35.73 -16.46 38.59
N GLU A 17 -35.20 -17.08 37.54
CA GLU A 17 -33.77 -17.04 37.23
C GLU A 17 -33.41 -15.59 36.90
N LYS A 18 -32.68 -14.93 37.82
CA LYS A 18 -32.05 -13.64 37.55
C LYS A 18 -30.67 -13.93 36.97
N GLU A 19 -30.53 -13.78 35.66
CA GLU A 19 -29.22 -13.77 34.99
C GLU A 19 -28.28 -12.78 35.68
N THR A 20 -27.07 -13.24 35.96
CA THR A 20 -26.06 -12.42 36.63
C THR A 20 -25.48 -11.40 35.64
N PRO A 21 -24.97 -10.24 36.10
CA PRO A 21 -24.37 -9.22 35.22
C PRO A 21 -23.26 -9.75 34.30
N ILE A 22 -22.61 -10.85 34.70
CA ILE A 22 -21.53 -11.53 33.95
C ILE A 22 -22.10 -12.38 32.81
N GLU A 23 -23.27 -13.00 32.98
CA GLU A 23 -23.95 -13.75 31.90
C GLU A 23 -24.50 -12.80 30.84
N LYS A 24 -25.01 -11.64 31.25
CA LYS A 24 -25.44 -10.57 30.35
C LYS A 24 -24.28 -9.97 29.54
N LEU A 25 -23.12 -9.79 30.17
CA LEU A 25 -21.89 -9.39 29.50
C LEU A 25 -21.38 -10.47 28.54
N LYS A 26 -21.49 -11.76 28.90
CA LYS A 26 -21.13 -12.87 28.00
C LYS A 26 -22.08 -13.00 26.81
N SER A 27 -23.39 -12.81 27.00
CA SER A 27 -24.36 -12.84 25.90
C SER A 27 -24.19 -11.65 24.96
N GLU A 28 -23.90 -10.45 25.49
CA GLU A 28 -23.55 -9.28 24.68
C GLU A 28 -22.25 -9.51 23.92
N LEU A 29 -21.19 -10.03 24.56
CA LEU A 29 -19.93 -10.38 23.87
C LEU A 29 -20.11 -11.47 22.81
N LEU A 30 -20.94 -12.49 23.07
CA LEU A 30 -21.20 -13.58 22.13
C LEU A 30 -22.09 -13.13 20.96
N SER A 31 -23.03 -12.21 21.18
CA SER A 31 -23.85 -11.59 20.12
C SER A 31 -23.07 -10.64 19.22
N VAL A 32 -21.98 -10.04 19.74
CA VAL A 32 -21.04 -9.20 18.98
C VAL A 32 -20.09 -10.05 18.11
N THR A 33 -20.04 -11.37 18.32
CA THR A 33 -19.15 -12.29 17.59
C THR A 33 -19.84 -13.23 16.59
N SER A 34 -21.12 -13.00 16.28
CA SER A 34 -21.80 -13.71 15.19
C SER A 34 -22.22 -12.76 14.08
N SER A 35 -21.71 -13.02 12.88
CA SER A 35 -22.13 -12.49 11.57
C SER A 35 -21.58 -11.12 11.16
N ASN A 36 -20.57 -11.18 10.29
CA ASN A 36 -20.44 -10.42 9.04
C ASN A 36 -20.90 -8.95 9.00
N GLU A 37 -20.25 -8.06 9.74
CA GLU A 37 -20.36 -6.60 9.52
C GLU A 37 -18.99 -5.88 9.52
N TRP A 38 -17.98 -6.49 8.90
CA TRP A 38 -16.67 -5.87 8.62
C TRP A 38 -16.32 -5.88 7.13
N ASP A 39 -17.32 -5.94 6.25
CA ASP A 39 -17.12 -6.06 4.80
C ASP A 39 -17.76 -4.95 3.94
N GLU A 40 -18.20 -3.80 4.51
CA GLU A 40 -18.95 -2.81 3.70
C GLU A 40 -18.56 -1.32 3.81
N LYS A 41 -17.43 -0.94 4.43
CA LYS A 41 -17.00 0.49 4.43
C LYS A 41 -15.55 0.80 4.10
N ALA A 42 -14.86 -0.14 3.45
CA ALA A 42 -13.67 0.15 2.67
C ALA A 42 -13.76 -0.66 1.37
N GLY A 43 -14.72 -0.29 0.51
CA GLY A 43 -14.91 -0.92 -0.79
C GLY A 43 -13.69 -0.69 -1.70
N PHE A 44 -12.69 -1.54 -1.58
CA PHE A 44 -11.99 -2.04 -2.76
C PHE A 44 -12.98 -2.99 -3.44
N ASP A 45 -13.97 -2.44 -4.14
CA ASP A 45 -14.75 -3.17 -5.14
C ASP A 45 -13.82 -3.51 -6.29
N ILE A 46 -12.98 -4.52 -6.09
CA ILE A 46 -12.25 -5.12 -7.19
C ILE A 46 -13.21 -6.13 -7.81
N ASN A 47 -14.00 -5.66 -8.77
CA ASN A 47 -14.33 -6.53 -9.88
C ASN A 47 -12.98 -6.86 -10.56
N GLU A 48 -12.28 -7.89 -10.06
CA GLU A 48 -10.92 -8.29 -10.50
C GLU A 48 -10.86 -8.61 -12.00
N ASN A 49 -12.01 -8.89 -12.61
CA ASN A 49 -12.14 -9.12 -14.04
C ASN A 49 -12.30 -7.83 -14.88
N GLU A 50 -12.66 -6.69 -14.28
CA GLU A 50 -12.98 -5.46 -15.02
C GLU A 50 -11.97 -4.32 -14.85
N SER A 51 -11.00 -4.47 -13.94
CA SER A 51 -9.95 -3.48 -13.71
C SER A 51 -8.56 -4.00 -14.06
N THR A 52 -7.63 -3.08 -14.34
CA THR A 52 -6.23 -3.37 -14.64
C THR A 52 -5.33 -2.34 -13.96
N VAL A 53 -4.13 -2.75 -13.58
CA VAL A 53 -3.14 -1.84 -12.97
C VAL A 53 -1.95 -1.65 -13.90
N SER A 54 -1.72 -0.40 -14.32
CA SER A 54 -0.54 0.02 -15.06
C SER A 54 0.47 0.67 -14.10
N ILE A 55 1.62 0.02 -13.90
CA ILE A 55 2.68 0.50 -13.01
C ILE A 55 3.81 1.09 -13.84
N THR A 56 3.99 2.41 -13.78
CA THR A 56 5.08 3.10 -14.47
C THR A 56 6.21 3.42 -13.49
N VAL A 57 7.38 2.81 -13.70
CA VAL A 57 8.62 3.12 -12.99
C VAL A 57 9.35 4.23 -13.73
N VAL A 58 9.18 5.47 -13.27
CA VAL A 58 9.87 6.64 -13.80
C VAL A 58 11.30 6.64 -13.25
N GLY A 59 12.30 6.77 -14.13
CA GLY A 59 13.71 6.54 -13.78
C GLY A 59 14.12 5.07 -13.82
N ALA A 60 13.46 4.25 -14.65
CA ALA A 60 13.68 2.79 -14.71
C ALA A 60 15.12 2.35 -15.03
N SER A 61 15.95 3.22 -15.66
CA SER A 61 17.36 2.93 -15.91
C SER A 61 18.26 3.15 -14.69
N GLY A 62 17.73 3.70 -13.60
CA GLY A 62 18.46 4.00 -12.36
C GLY A 62 18.69 2.80 -11.44
N ASP A 63 19.55 3.00 -10.45
CA ASP A 63 19.99 1.94 -9.53
C ASP A 63 18.88 1.47 -8.58
N LEU A 64 18.07 2.39 -8.05
CA LEU A 64 16.96 2.05 -7.17
C LEU A 64 15.93 1.17 -7.89
N ALA A 65 15.58 1.53 -9.13
CA ALA A 65 14.68 0.73 -9.97
C ALA A 65 15.18 -0.71 -10.15
N LYS A 66 16.44 -0.87 -10.58
CA LYS A 66 17.07 -2.17 -10.83
C LYS A 66 17.18 -3.03 -9.58
N LYS A 67 17.64 -2.45 -8.46
CA LYS A 67 18.03 -3.19 -7.26
C LYS A 67 16.89 -3.40 -6.27
N LYS A 68 15.83 -2.58 -6.32
CA LYS A 68 14.74 -2.60 -5.33
C LYS A 68 13.36 -2.68 -5.97
N ILE A 69 13.01 -1.77 -6.88
CA ILE A 69 11.62 -1.64 -7.36
C ILE A 69 11.20 -2.86 -8.21
N PHE A 70 11.94 -3.18 -9.28
CA PHE A 70 11.60 -4.34 -10.11
C PHE A 70 11.65 -5.67 -9.34
N PRO A 71 12.66 -5.93 -8.48
CA PRO A 71 12.64 -7.10 -7.60
C PRO A 71 11.44 -7.15 -6.65
N ALA A 72 11.02 -6.01 -6.08
CA ALA A 72 9.84 -5.96 -5.21
C ALA A 72 8.54 -6.23 -5.98
N LEU A 73 8.38 -5.66 -7.18
CA LEU A 73 7.24 -5.95 -8.06
C LEU A 73 7.18 -7.44 -8.45
N PHE A 74 8.34 -8.04 -8.73
CA PHE A 74 8.40 -9.48 -9.00
C PHE A 74 8.04 -10.32 -7.77
N ALA A 75 8.49 -9.93 -6.56
CA ALA A 75 8.09 -10.60 -5.32
C ALA A 75 6.57 -10.56 -5.12
N LEU A 76 5.95 -9.39 -5.30
CA LEU A 76 4.49 -9.24 -5.24
C LEU A 76 3.78 -10.10 -6.30
N TYR A 77 4.32 -10.17 -7.52
CA TYR A 77 3.79 -11.07 -8.55
C TYR A 77 3.89 -12.55 -8.14
N TYR A 78 5.05 -12.93 -7.61
CA TYR A 78 5.36 -14.31 -7.24
C TYR A 78 4.48 -14.81 -6.09
N GLU A 79 4.13 -13.93 -5.15
CA GLU A 79 3.23 -14.20 -4.04
C GLU A 79 1.74 -14.09 -4.40
N GLY A 80 1.40 -13.63 -5.61
CA GLY A 80 0.01 -13.42 -6.03
C GLY A 80 -0.63 -12.16 -5.45
N CYS A 81 0.16 -11.21 -4.95
CA CYS A 81 -0.28 -9.94 -4.39
C CYS A 81 -0.51 -8.84 -5.45
N LEU A 82 -0.23 -9.13 -6.74
CA LEU A 82 -0.60 -8.25 -7.84
C LEU A 82 -1.93 -8.70 -8.48
N PRO A 83 -2.78 -7.76 -8.94
CA PRO A 83 -3.99 -8.10 -9.66
C PRO A 83 -3.72 -8.95 -10.89
N LYS A 84 -4.69 -9.78 -11.29
CA LYS A 84 -4.59 -10.65 -12.48
C LYS A 84 -4.20 -9.90 -13.76
N HIS A 85 -4.77 -8.70 -13.93
CA HIS A 85 -4.49 -7.79 -15.03
C HIS A 85 -3.59 -6.64 -14.56
N PHE A 86 -2.32 -6.71 -14.94
CA PHE A 86 -1.36 -5.64 -14.70
C PHE A 86 -0.31 -5.59 -15.79
N THR A 87 0.27 -4.41 -15.94
CA THR A 87 1.36 -4.11 -16.87
C THR A 87 2.39 -3.23 -16.18
N VAL A 88 3.68 -3.47 -16.45
CA VAL A 88 4.78 -2.67 -15.90
C VAL A 88 5.49 -1.93 -17.02
N TYR A 89 5.62 -0.61 -16.89
CA TYR A 89 6.34 0.25 -17.80
C TYR A 89 7.58 0.83 -17.14
N GLY A 90 8.75 0.66 -17.75
CA GLY A 90 9.90 1.48 -17.46
C GLY A 90 9.86 2.77 -18.29
N TYR A 91 10.10 3.91 -17.65
CA TYR A 91 10.20 5.21 -18.32
C TYR A 91 11.49 5.92 -17.93
N ALA A 92 12.35 6.26 -18.90
CA ALA A 92 13.53 7.09 -18.65
C ALA A 92 14.05 7.76 -19.93
N ARG A 93 15.01 8.68 -19.77
CA ARG A 93 15.66 9.37 -20.91
C ARG A 93 16.50 8.43 -21.79
N SER A 94 17.05 7.37 -21.19
CA SER A 94 17.89 6.40 -21.90
C SER A 94 17.09 5.71 -23.00
N LYS A 95 17.64 5.67 -24.22
CA LYS A 95 17.06 4.87 -25.29
C LYS A 95 17.31 3.40 -25.01
N MET A 96 16.25 2.64 -24.87
CA MET A 96 16.29 1.21 -24.56
C MET A 96 15.05 0.54 -25.16
N THR A 97 15.19 -0.71 -25.57
CA THR A 97 14.11 -1.57 -26.05
C THR A 97 13.47 -2.35 -24.91
N ASP A 98 12.29 -2.92 -25.15
CA ASP A 98 11.63 -3.82 -24.18
C ASP A 98 12.53 -5.02 -23.84
N ALA A 99 13.24 -5.57 -24.84
CA ALA A 99 14.15 -6.69 -24.65
C ALA A 99 15.35 -6.33 -23.74
N GLU A 100 15.92 -5.14 -23.92
CA GLU A 100 17.00 -4.64 -23.08
C GLU A 100 16.53 -4.36 -21.64
N LEU A 101 15.32 -3.81 -21.46
CA LEU A 101 14.72 -3.68 -20.13
C LEU A 101 14.58 -5.04 -19.46
N ARG A 102 14.00 -6.01 -20.16
CA ARG A 102 13.78 -7.36 -19.62
C ARG A 102 15.08 -8.05 -19.24
N ASN A 103 16.12 -7.92 -20.07
CA ASN A 103 17.46 -8.45 -19.78
C ASN A 103 18.13 -7.74 -18.59
N MET A 104 17.90 -6.43 -18.43
CA MET A 104 18.40 -5.69 -17.28
C MET A 104 17.71 -6.14 -15.98
N VAL A 105 16.39 -6.27 -16.02
CA VAL A 105 15.58 -6.67 -14.87
C VAL A 105 15.85 -8.12 -14.49
N SER A 106 15.91 -9.05 -15.46
CA SER A 106 16.13 -10.48 -15.19
C SER A 106 17.40 -10.76 -14.39
N LYS A 107 18.44 -9.94 -14.55
CA LYS A 107 19.71 -10.05 -13.81
C LYS A 107 19.58 -9.73 -12.32
N THR A 108 18.56 -8.98 -11.91
CA THR A 108 18.35 -8.58 -10.51
C THR A 108 17.19 -9.31 -9.85
N LEU A 109 16.34 -9.98 -10.63
CA LEU A 109 15.28 -10.82 -10.09
C LEU A 109 15.89 -12.05 -9.40
N THR A 110 15.41 -12.31 -8.19
CA THR A 110 15.85 -13.46 -7.39
C THR A 110 14.64 -14.19 -6.84
N CYS A 111 14.67 -15.51 -6.91
CA CYS A 111 13.67 -16.40 -6.34
C CYS A 111 13.89 -16.52 -4.83
N ARG A 112 13.66 -15.42 -4.08
CA ARG A 112 14.00 -15.37 -2.65
C ARG A 112 13.05 -16.16 -1.75
N ILE A 113 11.85 -16.47 -2.23
CA ILE A 113 10.72 -16.73 -1.35
C ILE A 113 10.38 -18.21 -1.22
N ASP A 114 10.71 -19.06 -2.19
CA ASP A 114 10.71 -20.51 -2.03
C ASP A 114 11.43 -21.13 -3.22
N LYS A 115 12.08 -22.29 -3.03
CA LYS A 115 12.45 -23.18 -4.15
C LYS A 115 11.19 -23.85 -4.75
N ARG A 116 10.10 -23.11 -5.00
CA ARG A 116 9.01 -23.68 -5.79
C ARG A 116 9.58 -24.00 -7.16
N GLU A 117 9.22 -25.17 -7.67
CA GLU A 117 9.75 -25.77 -8.90
C GLU A 117 9.53 -24.89 -10.15
N ASN A 118 8.77 -23.78 -10.03
CA ASN A 118 8.35 -22.95 -11.14
C ASN A 118 8.80 -21.47 -11.11
N CYS A 119 9.95 -21.14 -10.53
CA CYS A 119 10.42 -19.74 -10.54
C CYS A 119 10.78 -19.23 -11.95
N GLY A 120 11.35 -20.10 -12.80
CA GLY A 120 11.75 -19.74 -14.16
C GLY A 120 10.57 -19.27 -15.00
N GLU A 121 9.47 -20.04 -15.06
CA GLU A 121 8.31 -19.66 -15.87
C GLU A 121 7.63 -18.41 -15.30
N LYS A 122 7.52 -18.30 -13.96
CA LYS A 122 6.99 -17.08 -13.32
C LYS A 122 7.80 -15.84 -13.67
N MET A 123 9.13 -15.96 -13.70
CA MET A 123 10.00 -14.85 -14.12
C MET A 123 9.74 -14.48 -15.57
N GLU A 124 9.63 -15.45 -16.48
CA GLU A 124 9.33 -15.19 -17.88
C GLU A 124 7.94 -14.55 -18.08
N GLU A 125 6.91 -15.03 -17.39
CA GLU A 125 5.56 -14.46 -17.40
C GLU A 125 5.55 -13.01 -16.92
N PHE A 126 6.27 -12.71 -15.84
CA PHE A 126 6.41 -11.35 -15.33
C PHE A 126 7.12 -10.45 -16.34
N LEU A 127 8.26 -10.91 -16.89
CA LEU A 127 9.03 -10.13 -17.86
C LEU A 127 8.26 -9.85 -19.15
N LYS A 128 7.37 -10.76 -19.59
CA LYS A 128 6.46 -10.52 -20.73
C LYS A 128 5.51 -9.35 -20.51
N ARG A 129 5.24 -8.97 -19.25
CA ARG A 129 4.41 -7.82 -18.86
C ARG A 129 5.21 -6.54 -18.66
N CYS A 130 6.53 -6.59 -18.80
CA CYS A 130 7.42 -5.44 -18.70
C CYS A 130 7.68 -4.83 -20.09
N PHE A 131 7.42 -3.54 -20.21
CA PHE A 131 7.60 -2.73 -21.42
C PHE A 131 8.39 -1.48 -21.09
N TYR A 132 8.93 -0.82 -22.11
CA TYR A 132 9.75 0.38 -21.96
C TYR A 132 9.30 1.50 -22.89
N HIS A 133 9.40 2.73 -22.40
CA HIS A 133 9.25 3.91 -23.21
C HIS A 133 10.32 4.95 -22.84
N SER A 134 11.08 5.39 -23.85
CA SER A 134 12.06 6.46 -23.66
C SER A 134 11.41 7.82 -23.84
N GLY A 135 11.64 8.74 -22.91
CA GLY A 135 11.12 10.10 -23.00
C GLY A 135 11.74 11.05 -21.97
N GLN A 136 11.51 12.36 -22.17
CA GLN A 136 11.94 13.39 -21.21
C GLN A 136 10.93 13.53 -20.07
N TYR A 137 11.41 13.88 -18.88
CA TYR A 137 10.56 13.96 -17.68
C TYR A 137 9.70 15.23 -17.63
N ASP A 138 10.08 16.26 -18.40
CA ASP A 138 9.45 17.59 -18.48
C ASP A 138 8.61 17.79 -19.76
N SER A 139 8.38 16.72 -20.53
CA SER A 139 7.71 16.78 -21.83
C SER A 139 6.33 16.14 -21.77
N GLU A 140 5.30 16.98 -21.84
CA GLU A 140 3.90 16.56 -21.92
C GLU A 140 3.62 15.69 -23.15
N GLU A 141 4.31 15.93 -24.26
CA GLU A 141 4.20 15.12 -25.48
C GLU A 141 4.69 13.69 -25.26
N ASN A 142 5.85 13.51 -24.61
CA ASN A 142 6.36 12.17 -24.30
C ASN A 142 5.45 11.43 -23.32
N PHE A 143 4.86 12.12 -22.34
CA PHE A 143 3.85 11.52 -21.46
C PHE A 143 2.54 11.19 -22.20
N ALA A 144 2.13 11.99 -23.18
CA ALA A 144 0.99 11.66 -24.03
C ALA A 144 1.27 10.43 -24.92
N GLN A 145 2.52 10.24 -25.37
CA GLN A 145 2.93 9.00 -26.06
C GLN A 145 2.92 7.80 -25.11
N LEU A 146 3.36 7.98 -23.86
CA LEU A 146 3.23 6.96 -22.81
C LEU A 146 1.76 6.59 -22.59
N ASP A 147 0.86 7.57 -22.45
CA ASP A 147 -0.58 7.34 -22.27
C ASP A 147 -1.18 6.47 -23.38
N LYS A 148 -0.83 6.73 -24.64
CA LYS A 148 -1.28 5.90 -25.77
C LYS A 148 -0.87 4.44 -25.59
N LYS A 149 0.40 4.20 -25.22
CA LYS A 149 0.89 2.84 -24.95
C LYS A 149 0.19 2.20 -23.76
N LEU A 150 -0.05 2.94 -22.68
CA LEU A 150 -0.80 2.44 -21.52
C LEU A 150 -2.20 1.99 -21.94
N LYS A 151 -2.91 2.82 -22.72
CA LYS A 151 -4.27 2.52 -23.21
C LYS A 151 -4.34 1.27 -24.08
N GLU A 152 -3.31 1.02 -24.92
CA GLU A 152 -3.22 -0.19 -25.74
C GLU A 152 -3.27 -1.47 -24.89
N HIS A 153 -2.62 -1.47 -23.72
CA HIS A 153 -2.59 -2.61 -22.81
C HIS A 153 -3.75 -2.63 -21.80
N GLU A 154 -4.43 -1.50 -21.59
CA GLU A 154 -5.58 -1.42 -20.69
C GLU A 154 -6.83 -2.08 -21.29
N GLY A 155 -6.95 -2.09 -22.63
CA GLY A 155 -7.95 -2.89 -23.34
C GLY A 155 -9.40 -2.55 -22.95
N GLY A 156 -9.68 -1.28 -22.66
CA GLY A 156 -11.02 -0.78 -22.29
C GLY A 156 -11.47 -1.07 -20.86
N LYS A 157 -10.64 -1.73 -20.03
CA LYS A 157 -10.91 -1.94 -18.61
C LYS A 157 -10.84 -0.64 -17.80
N VAL A 158 -11.33 -0.67 -16.56
CA VAL A 158 -11.06 0.38 -15.58
C VAL A 158 -9.55 0.43 -15.34
N SER A 159 -8.88 1.51 -15.74
CA SER A 159 -7.43 1.58 -15.70
C SER A 159 -6.93 2.32 -14.47
N ASN A 160 -6.30 1.60 -13.57
CA ASN A 160 -5.66 2.16 -12.40
C ASN A 160 -4.17 2.38 -12.72
N ARG A 161 -3.66 3.58 -12.47
CA ARG A 161 -2.30 3.96 -12.87
C ARG A 161 -1.45 4.34 -11.66
N LEU A 162 -0.33 3.66 -11.49
CA LEU A 162 0.63 3.90 -10.42
C LEU A 162 1.94 4.42 -11.02
N PHE A 163 2.35 5.64 -10.69
CA PHE A 163 3.63 6.20 -11.10
C PHE A 163 4.63 6.14 -9.94
N TYR A 164 5.68 5.33 -10.06
CA TYR A 164 6.77 5.29 -9.08
C TYR A 164 7.90 6.21 -9.54
N LEU A 165 8.16 7.28 -8.79
CA LEU A 165 9.22 8.25 -9.11
C LEU A 165 10.57 7.83 -8.50
N SER A 166 11.31 7.01 -9.26
CA SER A 166 12.71 6.65 -8.97
C SER A 166 13.69 7.63 -9.64
N ILE A 167 13.44 8.94 -9.46
CA ILE A 167 14.23 10.03 -10.05
C ILE A 167 14.73 11.01 -8.98
N PRO A 168 15.72 11.86 -9.29
CA PRO A 168 16.16 12.90 -8.38
C PRO A 168 15.06 13.94 -8.05
N PRO A 169 15.05 14.54 -6.84
CA PRO A 169 13.98 15.43 -6.37
C PRO A 169 13.74 16.66 -7.23
N ASN A 170 14.79 17.18 -7.90
CA ASN A 170 14.69 18.37 -8.74
C ASN A 170 13.82 18.15 -9.99
N ILE A 171 13.45 16.91 -10.30
CA ILE A 171 12.64 16.55 -11.48
C ILE A 171 11.26 16.01 -11.07
N PHE A 172 10.96 15.89 -9.76
CA PHE A 172 9.67 15.37 -9.29
C PHE A 172 8.50 16.18 -9.81
N ILE A 173 8.56 17.51 -9.69
CA ILE A 173 7.43 18.37 -10.04
C ILE A 173 7.14 18.31 -11.54
N ASP A 174 8.18 18.34 -12.38
CA ASP A 174 8.00 18.26 -13.84
C ASP A 174 7.39 16.92 -14.25
N ALA A 175 7.88 15.81 -13.69
CA ALA A 175 7.34 14.48 -13.96
C ALA A 175 5.90 14.34 -13.47
N VAL A 176 5.57 14.85 -12.28
CA VAL A 176 4.21 14.82 -11.72
C VAL A 176 3.26 15.67 -12.55
N LYS A 177 3.67 16.87 -12.94
CA LYS A 177 2.90 17.74 -13.82
C LYS A 177 2.53 17.01 -15.10
N CYS A 178 3.52 16.47 -15.82
CA CYS A 178 3.30 15.78 -17.08
C CYS A 178 2.48 14.48 -16.91
N ALA A 179 2.72 13.73 -15.84
CA ALA A 179 1.94 12.54 -15.53
C ALA A 179 0.47 12.88 -15.26
N SER A 180 0.22 13.93 -14.48
CA SER A 180 -1.13 14.38 -14.13
C SER A 180 -1.89 14.93 -15.33
N SER A 181 -1.24 15.73 -16.19
CA SER A 181 -1.90 16.39 -17.32
C SER A 181 -2.09 15.48 -18.53
N SER A 182 -1.11 14.63 -18.84
CA SER A 182 -1.08 13.87 -20.10
C SER A 182 -1.27 12.36 -19.95
N ALA A 183 -0.99 11.79 -18.76
CA ALA A 183 -0.97 10.34 -18.56
C ALA A 183 -1.78 9.84 -17.36
N SER A 184 -2.65 10.69 -16.80
CA SER A 184 -3.59 10.30 -15.76
C SER A 184 -4.65 9.36 -16.34
N SER A 185 -5.18 8.48 -15.49
CA SER A 185 -6.30 7.63 -15.86
C SER A 185 -7.57 8.45 -16.04
N GLY A 186 -8.33 8.14 -17.09
CA GLY A 186 -9.63 8.76 -17.35
C GLY A 186 -10.81 8.06 -16.70
N ASN A 187 -10.67 6.81 -16.26
CA ASN A 187 -11.77 5.99 -15.73
C ASN A 187 -11.43 5.23 -14.43
N GLY A 188 -10.19 5.29 -13.95
CA GLY A 188 -9.74 4.70 -12.69
C GLY A 188 -8.90 5.69 -11.88
N TRP A 189 -8.24 5.21 -10.82
CA TRP A 189 -7.41 6.09 -9.99
C TRP A 189 -6.02 6.30 -10.59
N THR A 190 -5.41 7.44 -10.27
CA THR A 190 -3.99 7.71 -10.53
C THR A 190 -3.29 7.99 -9.21
N ARG A 191 -2.24 7.24 -8.88
CA ARG A 191 -1.46 7.40 -7.66
C ARG A 191 0.01 7.56 -8.02
N VAL A 192 0.73 8.33 -7.21
CA VAL A 192 2.15 8.63 -7.40
C VAL A 192 2.92 8.30 -6.13
N ILE A 193 3.92 7.46 -6.28
CA ILE A 193 4.88 7.12 -5.23
C ILE A 193 6.10 8.03 -5.39
N VAL A 194 6.46 8.73 -4.32
CA VAL A 194 7.59 9.66 -4.27
C VAL A 194 8.61 9.22 -3.21
N GLU A 195 9.88 9.29 -3.59
CA GLU A 195 11.01 8.91 -2.72
C GLU A 195 11.62 10.11 -2.00
N LYS A 196 12.29 9.83 -0.88
CA LYS A 196 13.07 10.83 -0.16
C LYS A 196 14.26 11.33 -1.00
N PRO A 197 14.77 12.56 -0.79
CA PRO A 197 14.39 13.52 0.25
C PRO A 197 13.16 14.39 -0.06
N PHE A 198 12.34 14.64 0.97
CA PHE A 198 11.14 15.49 0.90
C PHE A 198 11.44 16.93 1.33
N GLY A 199 12.45 17.54 0.71
CA GLY A 199 13.05 18.80 1.17
C GLY A 199 14.24 18.56 2.11
N ARG A 200 14.89 19.65 2.50
CA ARG A 200 16.05 19.65 3.42
C ARG A 200 15.75 20.30 4.77
N ASP A 201 14.62 21.01 4.85
CA ASP A 201 14.13 21.76 6.00
C ASP A 201 12.59 21.91 5.90
N SER A 202 11.98 22.54 6.91
CA SER A 202 10.53 22.77 6.97
C SER A 202 10.01 23.55 5.76
N ASP A 203 10.72 24.61 5.36
CA ASP A 203 10.27 25.51 4.29
C ASP A 203 10.34 24.85 2.92
N SER A 204 11.44 24.16 2.62
CA SER A 204 11.60 23.41 1.37
C SER A 204 10.66 22.21 1.29
N SER A 205 10.35 21.55 2.41
CA SER A 205 9.36 20.47 2.46
C SER A 205 7.93 21.00 2.23
N ALA A 206 7.59 22.13 2.83
CA ALA A 206 6.31 22.80 2.62
C ALA A 206 6.16 23.27 1.16
N ALA A 207 7.23 23.82 0.57
CA ALA A 207 7.26 24.22 -0.84
C ALA A 207 7.05 23.02 -1.78
N LEU A 208 7.74 21.89 -1.55
CA LEU A 208 7.55 20.65 -2.30
C LEU A 208 6.10 20.15 -2.19
N THR A 209 5.55 20.12 -0.98
CA THR A 209 4.16 19.70 -0.74
C THR A 209 3.17 20.60 -1.46
N LYS A 210 3.36 21.92 -1.40
CA LYS A 210 2.52 22.90 -2.09
C LYS A 210 2.57 22.70 -3.62
N ALA A 211 3.75 22.43 -4.17
CA ALA A 211 3.91 22.18 -5.60
C ALA A 211 3.24 20.87 -6.05
N LEU A 212 3.39 19.78 -5.28
CA LEU A 212 2.70 18.52 -5.58
C LEU A 212 1.17 18.66 -5.54
N LYS A 213 0.64 19.40 -4.56
CA LYS A 213 -0.80 19.67 -4.41
C LYS A 213 -1.42 20.48 -5.55
N GLN A 214 -0.63 21.09 -6.43
CA GLN A 214 -1.15 21.74 -7.63
C GLN A 214 -1.67 20.72 -8.66
N TYR A 215 -1.15 19.50 -8.63
CA TYR A 215 -1.42 18.47 -9.64
C TYR A 215 -2.09 17.22 -9.06
N LEU A 216 -1.85 16.92 -7.79
CA LEU A 216 -2.34 15.72 -7.13
C LEU A 216 -3.10 16.05 -5.86
N THR A 217 -4.14 15.28 -5.58
CA THR A 217 -4.81 15.25 -4.27
C THR A 217 -4.01 14.40 -3.28
N GLU A 218 -4.24 14.58 -1.97
CA GLU A 218 -3.38 13.94 -0.95
C GLU A 218 -3.48 12.41 -0.96
N ASP A 219 -4.67 11.86 -1.25
CA ASP A 219 -4.92 10.43 -1.40
C ASP A 219 -4.25 9.80 -2.63
N GLN A 220 -3.77 10.64 -3.56
CA GLN A 220 -2.97 10.20 -4.70
C GLN A 220 -1.47 10.16 -4.41
N ILE A 221 -1.00 10.76 -3.31
CA ILE A 221 0.44 10.93 -3.03
C ILE A 221 0.90 9.92 -1.97
N PHE A 222 1.82 9.05 -2.35
CA PHE A 222 2.43 8.05 -1.48
C PHE A 222 3.91 8.37 -1.26
N ARG A 223 4.23 8.93 -0.08
CA ARG A 223 5.60 9.28 0.30
C ARG A 223 6.27 8.08 0.95
N ILE A 224 7.36 7.59 0.36
CA ILE A 224 8.06 6.41 0.88
C ILE A 224 9.02 6.81 2.00
N ASP A 225 8.73 6.25 3.17
CA ASP A 225 9.74 5.96 4.18
C ASP A 225 9.81 4.43 4.36
N HIS A 226 10.86 3.82 3.84
CA HIS A 226 11.02 2.36 3.84
C HIS A 226 11.17 1.76 5.24
N TYR A 227 11.39 2.56 6.29
CA TYR A 227 11.34 2.05 7.66
C TYR A 227 9.92 1.68 8.08
N LEU A 228 8.91 2.35 7.54
CA LEU A 228 7.50 2.08 7.87
C LEU A 228 7.04 0.72 7.37
N GLY A 229 7.66 0.18 6.32
CA GLY A 229 7.39 -1.18 5.80
C GLY A 229 8.25 -2.27 6.41
N LYS A 230 8.98 -1.99 7.51
CA LYS A 230 9.70 -3.04 8.25
C LYS A 230 8.73 -3.70 9.23
N GLU A 231 8.69 -5.03 9.21
CA GLU A 231 7.80 -5.85 10.04
C GLU A 231 7.77 -5.43 11.53
N LEU A 232 8.92 -5.14 12.12
CA LEU A 232 9.00 -4.70 13.52
C LEU A 232 8.35 -3.34 13.78
N VAL A 233 8.39 -2.43 12.80
CA VAL A 233 7.78 -1.10 12.91
C VAL A 233 6.26 -1.21 12.78
N GLU A 234 5.76 -2.03 11.85
CA GLU A 234 4.33 -2.31 11.70
C GLU A 234 3.76 -2.98 12.96
N ASN A 235 4.49 -3.97 13.51
CA ASN A 235 4.09 -4.70 14.72
C ASN A 235 4.05 -3.82 15.98
N LEU A 236 4.68 -2.65 16.00
CA LEU A 236 4.65 -1.76 17.17
C LEU A 236 3.21 -1.35 17.53
N SER A 237 2.36 -1.09 16.53
CA SER A 237 0.96 -0.72 16.77
C SER A 237 0.17 -1.89 17.36
N VAL A 238 0.35 -3.11 16.83
CA VAL A 238 -0.29 -4.32 17.35
C VAL A 238 0.16 -4.60 18.78
N LEU A 239 1.46 -4.49 19.06
CA LEU A 239 2.00 -4.67 20.41
C LEU A 239 1.39 -3.70 21.41
N ARG A 240 1.21 -2.43 21.02
CA ARG A 240 0.70 -1.38 21.90
C ARG A 240 -0.80 -1.48 22.16
N PHE A 241 -1.60 -1.73 21.13
CA PHE A 241 -3.05 -1.58 21.21
C PHE A 241 -3.82 -2.90 21.28
N SER A 242 -3.24 -4.02 20.84
CA SER A 242 -3.91 -5.33 20.86
C SER A 242 -3.61 -6.15 22.12
N ASN A 243 -2.88 -5.59 23.08
CA ASN A 243 -2.46 -6.28 24.30
C ASN A 243 -2.92 -5.53 25.55
N LEU A 244 -3.89 -6.11 26.26
CA LEU A 244 -4.45 -5.56 27.53
C LEU A 244 -3.40 -5.32 28.62
N ILE A 245 -2.25 -6.01 28.55
CA ILE A 245 -1.15 -5.84 29.50
C ILE A 245 -0.32 -4.58 29.15
N PHE A 246 -0.07 -4.32 27.87
CA PHE A 246 0.82 -3.24 27.44
C PHE A 246 0.11 -1.90 27.32
N GLU A 247 -1.16 -1.88 26.94
CA GLU A 247 -1.96 -0.66 26.82
C GLU A 247 -1.91 0.23 28.10
N PRO A 248 -2.19 -0.27 29.32
CA PRO A 248 -2.16 0.58 30.52
C PRO A 248 -0.75 1.01 30.93
N LEU A 249 0.27 0.21 30.59
CA LEU A 249 1.67 0.50 30.89
C LEU A 249 2.27 1.54 29.93
N TRP A 250 1.62 1.80 28.79
CA TRP A 250 2.08 2.76 27.80
C TRP A 250 1.78 4.21 28.19
N SER A 251 2.26 4.64 29.36
CA SER A 251 2.04 6.00 29.88
C SER A 251 3.24 6.54 30.64
N ARG A 252 3.28 7.88 30.82
CA ARG A 252 4.32 8.57 31.60
C ARG A 252 4.41 8.13 33.06
N GLN A 253 3.40 7.43 33.58
CA GLN A 253 3.40 6.92 34.95
C GLN A 253 4.32 5.70 35.10
N TYR A 254 4.46 4.91 34.03
CA TYR A 254 5.20 3.64 34.06
C TYR A 254 6.48 3.68 33.19
N ILE A 255 6.51 4.52 32.15
CA ILE A 255 7.67 4.65 31.25
C ILE A 255 8.63 5.71 31.78
N ARG A 256 9.86 5.29 32.10
CA ARG A 256 10.94 6.22 32.49
C ARG A 256 11.52 6.99 31.30
N ASN A 257 11.75 6.32 30.17
CA ASN A 257 12.26 6.92 28.94
C ASN A 257 11.97 6.02 27.72
N VAL A 258 12.04 6.61 26.52
CA VAL A 258 11.95 5.92 25.23
C VAL A 258 13.23 6.20 24.46
N GLN A 259 13.90 5.15 23.97
CA GLN A 259 15.14 5.26 23.21
C GLN A 259 14.90 4.79 21.77
N LEU A 260 15.32 5.62 20.81
CA LEU A 260 15.31 5.30 19.38
C LEU A 260 16.76 5.33 18.91
N ILE A 261 17.32 4.15 18.65
CA ILE A 261 18.73 3.98 18.28
C ILE A 261 18.80 3.56 16.82
N PHE A 262 19.54 4.32 16.03
CA PHE A 262 19.92 3.97 14.67
C PHE A 262 21.44 3.92 14.59
N SER A 263 22.00 2.74 14.31
CA SER A 263 23.44 2.51 14.23
C SER A 263 23.76 1.74 12.95
N GLU A 264 24.76 2.22 12.23
CA GLU A 264 25.34 1.58 11.05
C GLU A 264 26.80 1.24 11.35
N ASP A 265 27.26 0.08 10.87
CA ASP A 265 28.62 -0.41 11.01
C ASP A 265 29.52 -0.02 9.82
N PHE A 266 29.00 0.78 8.88
CA PHE A 266 29.69 1.29 7.70
C PHE A 266 29.71 2.82 7.67
N GLY A 267 30.69 3.39 6.95
CA GLY A 267 30.86 4.84 6.79
C GLY A 267 30.13 5.41 5.57
N THR A 268 30.55 6.58 5.07
CA THR A 268 29.91 7.23 3.90
C THR A 268 30.17 6.55 2.55
N GLU A 269 31.04 5.52 2.52
CA GLU A 269 31.36 4.70 1.33
C GLU A 269 31.51 5.51 0.02
N GLY A 270 32.21 6.65 0.08
CA GLY A 270 32.48 7.49 -1.09
C GLY A 270 31.30 8.34 -1.59
N ARG A 271 30.25 8.51 -0.78
CA ARG A 271 29.08 9.37 -1.07
C ARG A 271 29.05 10.67 -0.26
N GLY A 272 30.21 11.10 0.24
CA GLY A 272 30.40 12.30 1.06
C GLY A 272 30.49 13.59 0.26
#